data_AF-B6IXX0-F1
#
_entry.id   AF-B6IXX0-F1
#
_cell.length_a   1.000
_cell.length_b   1.000
_cell.length_c   1.000
_cell.angle_alpha   90.00
_cell.angle_beta   90.00
_cell.angle_gamma   90.00
#
_symmetry.space_group_name_H-M   'P 1'
#
loop_
_entity.id
_entity.type
_entity.pdbx_description
1 polymer ?
#
loop_
_entity_poly.entity_id
_entity_poly.type
_entity_poly.pdbx_seq_one_letter_code
_entity_poly.pdbx_strand_id
1 'polypeptide(L)'
;MLADLEGGLAGEVRLDPDLPESHFLALHRFKGLRPLFEEVEFFIAVIATHAEGLDPRKRRNADEQLDLLRRRLARLHLESAAPLLRLLERKHEPLPLGTRYVLESWLSGLDRMEQDLVSARAQPDWPALDALLGEVRSLSLALHQRAPDLPDFSAAAETPAQQPVLPPRLPVTHPPHPAPAVADRHPVPEVVTLVLQRREGAVFVDGSSSGPLMAEIHRLGLGPALVDVLGVRPALLPMLLAGHDPIPLDRIDPAVAFLRDALGEQRFHLVRP
;
A
#
# COMPACT_ATOMS: atom_id res chain seq x y z
N MET A 1 -20.87 -15.50 -27.54
CA MET A 1 -20.84 -14.02 -27.42
C MET A 1 -19.83 -13.55 -26.35
N LEU A 2 -18.72 -14.28 -26.17
CA LEU A 2 -17.61 -13.94 -25.26
C LEU A 2 -16.24 -14.25 -25.90
N ALA A 3 -16.18 -14.39 -27.24
CA ALA A 3 -14.97 -14.69 -27.99
C ALA A 3 -14.33 -13.45 -28.66
N ASP A 4 -14.99 -12.29 -28.62
CA ASP A 4 -14.55 -11.08 -29.33
C ASP A 4 -13.86 -10.04 -28.43
N LEU A 5 -13.55 -10.36 -27.18
CA LEU A 5 -12.86 -9.45 -26.26
C LEU A 5 -11.37 -9.78 -26.03
N GLU A 6 -10.81 -10.74 -26.79
CA GLU A 6 -9.37 -11.06 -26.72
C GLU A 6 -8.49 -10.15 -27.59
N GLY A 7 -9.08 -9.33 -28.47
CA GLY A 7 -8.33 -8.48 -29.40
C GLY A 7 -8.02 -7.05 -28.94
N GLY A 8 -8.49 -6.63 -27.76
CA GLY A 8 -8.55 -5.20 -27.39
C GLY A 8 -7.55 -4.70 -26.35
N LEU A 9 -6.84 -5.58 -25.63
CA LEU A 9 -5.95 -5.19 -24.52
C LEU A 9 -4.46 -5.25 -24.87
N ALA A 10 -4.11 -5.63 -26.10
CA ALA A 10 -2.76 -5.49 -26.63
C ALA A 10 -2.49 -4.06 -27.12
N GLY A 11 -2.83 -3.06 -26.31
CA GLY A 11 -2.10 -1.81 -26.34
C GLY A 11 -0.70 -2.13 -25.81
N GLU A 12 0.17 -2.66 -26.68
CA GLU A 12 1.59 -2.79 -26.41
C GLU A 12 2.06 -1.42 -25.92
N VAL A 13 2.25 -1.28 -24.60
CA VAL A 13 3.23 -0.34 -24.08
C VAL A 13 4.58 -0.93 -24.52
N ARG A 14 4.88 -0.79 -25.82
CA ARG A 14 6.20 -1.04 -26.37
C ARG A 14 7.10 0.00 -25.72
N LEU A 15 7.73 -0.39 -24.62
CA LEU A 15 8.89 0.29 -24.11
C LEU A 15 9.92 0.24 -25.24
N ASP A 16 10.11 1.37 -25.89
CA ASP A 16 11.16 1.54 -26.89
C ASP A 16 12.50 1.21 -26.23
N PRO A 17 13.17 0.10 -26.61
CA PRO A 17 14.39 -0.34 -25.95
C PRO A 17 15.56 0.63 -26.12
N ASP A 18 15.44 1.60 -27.04
CA ASP A 18 16.48 2.56 -27.41
C ASP A 18 16.27 3.97 -26.81
N LEU A 19 15.19 4.20 -26.08
CA LEU A 19 15.04 5.45 -25.33
C LEU A 19 16.03 5.46 -24.16
N PRO A 20 16.89 6.50 -24.00
CA PRO A 20 17.83 6.59 -22.89
C PRO A 20 17.09 6.89 -21.59
N GLU A 21 16.34 5.92 -21.09
CA GLU A 21 15.64 6.03 -19.80
C GLU A 21 16.67 5.94 -18.69
N SER A 22 16.95 7.05 -18.02
CA SER A 22 17.77 7.05 -16.80
C SER A 22 17.23 6.03 -15.79
N HIS A 23 18.12 5.44 -14.97
CA HIS A 23 17.71 4.57 -13.85
C HIS A 23 16.62 5.18 -12.97
N PHE A 24 16.66 6.51 -12.83
CA PHE A 24 15.67 7.26 -12.10
C PHE A 24 14.28 7.14 -12.70
N LEU A 25 14.14 7.24 -14.03
CA LEU A 25 12.85 7.11 -14.71
C LEU A 25 12.32 5.68 -14.65
N ALA A 26 13.18 4.68 -14.86
CA ALA A 26 12.82 3.28 -14.76
C ALA A 26 12.36 2.90 -13.34
N LEU A 27 13.11 3.35 -12.31
CA LEU A 27 12.75 3.16 -10.91
C LEU A 27 11.47 3.92 -10.54
N HIS A 28 11.30 5.13 -11.04
CA HIS A 28 10.08 5.92 -10.81
C HIS A 28 8.85 5.22 -11.40
N ARG A 29 8.95 4.71 -12.64
CA ARG A 29 7.87 3.93 -13.25
C ARG A 29 7.60 2.64 -12.49
N PHE A 30 8.64 1.91 -12.11
CA PHE A 30 8.52 0.69 -11.32
C PHE A 30 7.83 0.95 -9.98
N LYS A 31 8.24 2.01 -9.28
CA LYS A 31 7.57 2.49 -8.06
C LYS A 31 6.11 2.89 -8.33
N GLY A 32 5.83 3.50 -9.47
CA GLY A 32 4.50 3.94 -9.89
C GLY A 32 3.55 2.81 -10.29
N LEU A 33 4.04 1.61 -10.61
CA LEU A 33 3.19 0.45 -10.89
C LEU A 33 2.44 0.01 -9.65
N ARG A 34 3.13 -0.06 -8.51
CA ARG A 34 2.60 -0.67 -7.29
C ARG A 34 1.27 -0.07 -6.82
N PRO A 35 1.09 1.26 -6.69
CA PRO A 35 -0.19 1.83 -6.30
C PRO A 35 -1.34 1.42 -7.23
N LEU A 36 -1.09 1.32 -8.54
CA LEU A 36 -2.11 0.91 -9.52
C LEU A 36 -2.56 -0.53 -9.32
N PHE A 37 -1.63 -1.44 -8.98
CA PHE A 37 -1.97 -2.83 -8.67
C PHE A 37 -2.65 -2.97 -7.31
N GLU A 38 -2.19 -2.23 -6.30
CA GLU A 38 -2.81 -2.21 -4.97
C GLU A 38 -4.27 -1.72 -5.02
N GLU A 39 -4.59 -0.74 -5.87
CA GLU A 39 -5.97 -0.29 -6.10
C GLU A 39 -6.87 -1.40 -6.64
N VAL A 40 -6.39 -2.17 -7.63
CA VAL A 40 -7.17 -3.25 -8.23
C VAL A 40 -7.27 -4.44 -7.27
N GLU A 41 -6.20 -4.78 -6.54
CA GLU A 41 -6.23 -5.79 -5.48
C GLU A 41 -7.23 -5.43 -4.38
N PHE A 42 -7.27 -4.16 -3.98
CA PHE A 42 -8.23 -3.64 -3.03
C PHE A 42 -9.67 -3.81 -3.53
N PHE A 43 -9.93 -3.43 -4.79
CA PHE A 43 -11.23 -3.60 -5.43
C PHE A 43 -11.67 -5.07 -5.49
N ILE A 44 -10.75 -5.99 -5.85
CA ILE A 44 -10.99 -7.44 -5.82
C ILE A 44 -11.37 -7.90 -4.41
N ALA A 45 -10.65 -7.44 -3.38
CA ALA A 45 -10.93 -7.80 -2.00
C ALA A 45 -12.34 -7.34 -1.55
N VAL A 46 -12.73 -6.11 -1.91
CA VAL A 46 -14.07 -5.58 -1.62
C VAL A 46 -15.16 -6.41 -2.29
N ILE A 47 -14.99 -6.76 -3.57
CA ILE A 47 -15.95 -7.62 -4.28
C ILE A 47 -16.02 -9.00 -3.63
N ALA A 48 -14.88 -9.57 -3.21
CA ALA A 48 -14.85 -10.86 -2.52
C ALA A 48 -15.69 -10.83 -1.24
N THR A 49 -15.57 -9.77 -0.42
CA THR A 49 -16.39 -9.60 0.79
C THR A 49 -17.88 -9.49 0.45
N HIS A 50 -18.26 -8.82 -0.64
CA HIS A 50 -19.65 -8.76 -1.08
C HIS A 50 -20.17 -10.08 -1.65
N ALA A 51 -19.30 -10.88 -2.26
CA ALA A 51 -19.66 -12.20 -2.78
C ALA A 51 -20.04 -13.20 -1.67
N GLU A 52 -19.55 -13.01 -0.44
CA GLU A 52 -19.88 -13.86 0.71
C GLU A 52 -21.37 -13.84 1.06
N GLY A 53 -22.06 -12.71 0.80
CA GLY A 53 -23.50 -12.54 1.04
C GLY A 53 -24.40 -13.10 -0.06
N LEU A 54 -23.83 -13.66 -1.13
CA LEU A 54 -24.59 -14.20 -2.26
C LEU A 54 -25.05 -15.64 -2.02
N ASP A 55 -26.12 -16.04 -2.74
CA ASP A 55 -26.57 -17.42 -2.80
C ASP A 55 -25.41 -18.37 -3.19
N PRO A 56 -25.33 -19.61 -2.68
CA PRO A 56 -24.18 -20.51 -2.88
C PRO A 56 -23.80 -20.83 -4.33
N ARG A 57 -24.74 -20.69 -5.28
CA ARG A 57 -24.46 -20.83 -6.73
C ARG A 57 -23.84 -19.56 -7.31
N LYS A 58 -24.33 -18.39 -6.91
CA LYS A 58 -23.81 -17.09 -7.34
C LYS A 58 -22.45 -16.80 -6.71
N ARG A 59 -22.27 -17.17 -5.43
CA ARG A 59 -20.99 -17.10 -4.72
C ARG A 59 -19.91 -17.89 -5.44
N ARG A 60 -20.16 -19.15 -5.79
CA ARG A 60 -19.19 -19.97 -6.57
C ARG A 60 -18.77 -19.32 -7.89
N ASN A 61 -19.73 -18.79 -8.65
CA ASN A 61 -19.41 -18.08 -9.89
C ASN A 61 -18.59 -16.80 -9.62
N ALA A 62 -18.97 -16.03 -8.59
CA ALA A 62 -18.20 -14.85 -8.19
C ALA A 62 -16.77 -15.21 -7.77
N ASP A 63 -16.58 -16.29 -6.98
CA ASP A 63 -15.26 -16.78 -6.57
C ASP A 63 -14.41 -17.19 -7.80
N GLU A 64 -15.00 -17.90 -8.77
CA GLU A 64 -14.34 -18.27 -10.03
C GLU A 64 -13.89 -17.05 -10.84
N GLN A 65 -14.74 -16.02 -10.95
CA GLN A 65 -14.40 -14.78 -11.64
C GLN A 65 -13.34 -13.95 -10.89
N LEU A 66 -13.41 -13.91 -9.56
CA LEU A 66 -12.42 -13.23 -8.73
C LEU A 66 -11.06 -13.89 -8.82
N ASP A 67 -11.00 -15.22 -8.82
CA ASP A 67 -9.76 -15.95 -9.02
C ASP A 67 -9.19 -15.75 -10.42
N LEU A 68 -10.05 -15.70 -11.45
CA LEU A 68 -9.60 -15.34 -12.80
C LEU A 68 -9.01 -13.92 -12.85
N LEU A 69 -9.66 -12.96 -12.18
CA LEU A 69 -9.20 -11.58 -12.13
C LEU A 69 -7.87 -11.44 -11.37
N ARG A 70 -7.71 -12.10 -10.21
CA ARG A 70 -6.45 -12.15 -9.47
C ARG A 70 -5.31 -12.69 -10.31
N ARG A 71 -5.53 -13.80 -11.03
CA ARG A 71 -4.51 -14.38 -11.92
C ARG A 71 -4.12 -13.45 -13.06
N ARG A 72 -5.09 -12.80 -13.70
CA ARG A 72 -4.83 -11.84 -14.79
C ARG A 72 -4.07 -10.62 -14.27
N LEU A 73 -4.42 -10.12 -13.09
CA LEU A 73 -3.73 -9.01 -12.46
C LEU A 73 -2.28 -9.36 -12.13
N ALA A 74 -2.05 -10.53 -11.50
CA ALA A 74 -0.71 -11.03 -11.20
C ALA A 74 0.14 -11.16 -12.47
N ARG A 75 -0.41 -11.75 -13.54
CA ARG A 75 0.27 -11.84 -14.84
C ARG A 75 0.63 -10.48 -15.41
N LEU A 76 -0.32 -9.54 -15.44
CA LEU A 76 -0.08 -8.17 -15.91
C LEU A 76 1.00 -7.48 -15.07
N HIS A 77 1.02 -7.73 -13.76
CA HIS A 77 2.01 -7.18 -12.84
C HIS A 77 3.42 -7.65 -13.20
N LEU A 78 3.59 -8.95 -13.43
CA LEU A 78 4.86 -9.55 -13.85
C LEU A 78 5.30 -9.07 -15.23
N GLU A 79 4.38 -9.03 -16.21
CA GLU A 79 4.64 -8.58 -17.58
C GLU A 79 5.05 -7.10 -17.63
N SER A 80 4.51 -6.27 -16.72
CA SER A 80 4.86 -4.85 -16.61
C SER A 80 6.18 -4.62 -15.87
N ALA A 81 6.46 -5.42 -14.84
CA ALA A 81 7.64 -5.30 -14.00
C ALA A 81 8.93 -5.82 -14.68
N ALA A 82 8.84 -6.97 -15.35
CA ALA A 82 9.98 -7.63 -15.99
C ALA A 82 10.83 -6.72 -16.88
N PRO A 83 10.27 -5.95 -17.84
CA PRO A 83 11.10 -5.10 -18.71
C PRO A 83 11.81 -3.97 -17.94
N LEU A 84 11.18 -3.42 -16.89
CA LEU A 84 11.79 -2.37 -16.06
C LEU A 84 12.94 -2.92 -15.22
N LEU A 85 12.77 -4.12 -14.66
CA LEU A 85 13.82 -4.80 -13.90
C LEU A 85 15.01 -5.19 -14.80
N ARG A 86 14.75 -5.69 -16.02
CA ARG A 86 15.82 -5.94 -17.01
C ARG A 86 16.58 -4.66 -17.36
N LEU A 87 15.87 -3.54 -17.51
CA LEU A 87 16.48 -2.25 -17.82
C LEU A 87 17.39 -1.77 -16.68
N LEU A 88 16.93 -1.88 -15.43
CA LEU A 88 17.71 -1.56 -14.24
C LEU A 88 18.93 -2.48 -14.08
N GLU A 89 18.81 -3.76 -14.46
CA GLU A 89 19.89 -4.74 -14.29
C GLU A 89 21.01 -4.58 -15.33
N ARG A 90 20.64 -4.35 -16.60
CA ARG A 90 21.57 -4.20 -17.73
C ARG A 90 22.49 -2.99 -17.63
N LYS A 91 22.04 -1.94 -16.94
CA LYS A 91 22.81 -0.71 -16.80
C LYS A 91 23.78 -0.86 -15.61
N HIS A 92 25.07 -0.63 -15.87
CA HIS A 92 26.13 -0.73 -14.87
C HIS A 92 26.32 0.56 -14.04
N GLU A 93 25.43 1.54 -14.20
CA GLU A 93 25.40 2.74 -13.37
C GLU A 93 25.00 2.40 -11.92
N PRO A 94 25.45 3.19 -10.93
CA PRO A 94 24.99 3.04 -9.55
C PRO A 94 23.47 3.23 -9.44
N LEU A 95 22.82 2.37 -8.65
CA LEU A 95 21.37 2.44 -8.42
C LEU A 95 21.04 3.65 -7.52
N PRO A 96 19.91 4.34 -7.76
CA PRO A 96 19.48 5.45 -6.92
C PRO A 96 19.26 5.05 -5.45
N LEU A 97 19.42 6.00 -4.52
CA LEU A 97 19.00 5.83 -3.12
C LEU A 97 17.50 5.49 -3.05
N GLY A 98 17.14 4.59 -2.13
CA GLY A 98 15.76 4.10 -1.97
C GLY A 98 15.37 2.96 -2.90
N THR A 99 16.20 2.59 -3.88
CA THR A 99 15.98 1.40 -4.72
C THR A 99 15.82 0.13 -3.88
N ARG A 100 16.64 -0.02 -2.83
CA ARG A 100 16.60 -1.17 -1.94
C ARG A 100 15.24 -1.34 -1.27
N TYR A 101 14.69 -0.27 -0.71
CA TYR A 101 13.36 -0.26 -0.07
C TYR A 101 12.24 -0.63 -1.06
N VAL A 102 12.30 -0.08 -2.28
CA VAL A 102 11.32 -0.41 -3.33
C VAL A 102 11.38 -1.90 -3.69
N LEU A 103 12.59 -2.47 -3.79
CA LEU A 103 12.79 -3.89 -4.10
C LEU A 103 12.42 -4.82 -2.93
N GLU A 104 12.67 -4.45 -1.68
CA GLU A 104 12.25 -5.23 -0.50
C GLU A 104 10.72 -5.37 -0.46
N SER A 105 10.04 -4.25 -0.68
CA SER A 105 8.59 -4.28 -0.69
C SER A 105 8.03 -5.02 -1.91
N TRP A 106 8.70 -4.94 -3.05
CA TRP A 106 8.36 -5.71 -4.23
C TRP A 106 8.50 -7.22 -4.00
N LEU A 107 9.65 -7.66 -3.46
CA LEU A 107 9.92 -9.06 -3.14
C LEU A 107 8.89 -9.63 -2.17
N SER A 108 8.50 -8.84 -1.16
CA SER A 108 7.43 -9.22 -0.22
C SER A 108 6.07 -9.40 -0.94
N GLY A 109 5.77 -8.57 -1.94
CA GLY A 109 4.57 -8.67 -2.75
C GLY A 109 4.57 -9.88 -3.70
N LEU A 110 5.74 -10.26 -4.24
CA LEU A 110 5.87 -11.43 -5.11
C LEU A 110 5.50 -12.74 -4.41
N ASP A 111 5.84 -12.90 -3.13
CA ASP A 111 5.51 -14.12 -2.38
C ASP A 111 3.98 -14.28 -2.22
N ARG A 112 3.27 -13.17 -2.02
CA ARG A 112 1.80 -13.16 -1.99
C ARG A 112 1.22 -13.49 -3.37
N MET A 113 1.79 -12.90 -4.42
CA MET A 113 1.37 -13.14 -5.79
C MET A 113 1.58 -14.61 -6.21
N GLU A 114 2.67 -15.23 -5.79
CA GLU A 114 2.92 -16.66 -6.02
C GLU A 114 1.84 -17.53 -5.38
N GLN A 115 1.38 -17.19 -4.18
CA GLN A 115 0.29 -17.90 -3.49
C GLN A 115 -1.04 -17.81 -4.26
N ASP A 116 -1.40 -16.63 -4.75
CA ASP A 116 -2.62 -16.41 -5.55
C ASP A 116 -2.58 -17.20 -6.88
N LEU A 117 -1.36 -17.41 -7.39
CA LEU A 117 -1.08 -18.13 -8.62
C LEU A 117 -1.03 -19.66 -8.46
N VAL A 118 -1.00 -20.21 -7.24
CA VAL A 118 -0.98 -21.68 -7.01
C VAL A 118 -2.18 -22.37 -7.68
N SER A 119 -3.35 -21.72 -7.67
CA SER A 119 -4.56 -22.23 -8.34
C SER A 119 -4.44 -22.28 -9.87
N ALA A 120 -3.50 -21.53 -10.45
CA ALA A 120 -3.24 -21.45 -11.89
C ALA A 120 -2.33 -22.58 -12.40
N ARG A 121 -1.72 -23.38 -11.51
CA ARG A 121 -0.77 -24.46 -11.88
C ARG A 121 -1.32 -25.50 -12.84
N ALA A 122 -2.63 -25.66 -12.88
CA ALA A 122 -3.31 -26.59 -13.80
C ALA A 122 -3.56 -26.00 -15.20
N GLN A 123 -3.22 -24.72 -15.44
CA GLN A 123 -3.51 -24.04 -16.71
C GLN A 123 -2.39 -24.23 -17.75
N PRO A 124 -2.71 -24.20 -19.05
CA PRO A 124 -1.73 -24.41 -20.12
C PRO A 124 -0.62 -23.35 -20.18
N ASP A 125 -0.90 -22.13 -19.74
CA ASP A 125 0.03 -20.99 -19.74
C ASP A 125 0.91 -20.93 -18.48
N TRP A 126 0.68 -21.82 -17.50
CA TRP A 126 1.45 -21.87 -16.25
C TRP A 126 2.97 -21.92 -16.44
N PRO A 127 3.55 -22.75 -17.33
CA PRO A 127 5.01 -22.84 -17.46
C PRO A 127 5.65 -21.51 -17.89
N ALA A 128 4.97 -20.73 -18.74
CA ALA A 128 5.46 -19.43 -19.17
C ALA A 128 5.36 -18.39 -18.04
N LEU A 129 4.28 -18.43 -17.27
CA LEU A 129 4.09 -17.55 -16.12
C LEU A 129 5.07 -17.85 -14.98
N ASP A 130 5.34 -19.12 -14.71
CA ASP A 130 6.31 -19.58 -13.70
C ASP A 130 7.74 -19.16 -14.08
N ALA A 131 8.10 -19.28 -15.35
CA ALA A 131 9.37 -18.77 -15.86
C ALA A 131 9.49 -17.24 -15.69
N LEU A 132 8.43 -16.50 -15.99
CA LEU A 132 8.40 -15.04 -15.82
C LEU A 132 8.49 -14.63 -14.34
N LEU A 133 7.78 -15.33 -13.45
CA LEU A 133 7.87 -15.12 -12.00
C LEU A 133 9.29 -15.37 -11.49
N GLY A 134 9.91 -16.47 -11.91
CA GLY A 134 11.29 -16.82 -11.56
C GLY A 134 12.30 -15.78 -12.06
N GLU A 135 12.12 -15.28 -13.28
CA GLU A 135 12.94 -14.21 -13.84
C GLU A 135 12.81 -12.92 -13.03
N VAL A 136 11.58 -12.45 -12.80
CA VAL A 136 11.30 -11.22 -12.04
C VAL A 136 11.89 -11.31 -10.62
N ARG A 137 11.73 -12.46 -9.94
CA ARG A 137 12.32 -12.70 -8.62
C ARG A 137 13.85 -12.63 -8.66
N SER A 138 14.46 -13.30 -9.65
CA SER A 138 15.93 -13.33 -9.80
C SER A 138 16.51 -11.95 -10.06
N LEU A 139 15.92 -11.18 -10.98
CA LEU A 139 16.33 -9.80 -11.27
C LEU A 139 16.17 -8.90 -10.06
N SER A 140 15.06 -9.02 -9.33
CA SER A 140 14.79 -8.23 -8.13
C SER A 140 15.82 -8.50 -7.04
N LEU A 141 16.18 -9.77 -6.80
CA LEU A 141 17.21 -10.14 -5.83
C LEU A 141 18.60 -9.64 -6.24
N ALA A 142 18.96 -9.77 -7.51
CA ALA A 142 20.25 -9.30 -8.02
C ALA A 142 20.39 -7.78 -7.88
N LEU A 143 19.33 -7.03 -8.19
CA LEU A 143 19.29 -5.58 -8.01
C LEU A 143 19.30 -5.19 -6.54
N HIS A 144 18.59 -5.92 -5.69
CA HIS A 144 18.51 -5.67 -4.25
C HIS A 144 19.90 -5.79 -3.59
N GLN A 145 20.66 -6.81 -3.95
CA GLN A 145 22.03 -7.02 -3.45
C GLN A 145 23.01 -5.91 -3.86
N ARG A 146 22.74 -5.22 -4.98
CA ARG A 146 23.56 -4.12 -5.51
C ARG A 146 23.07 -2.74 -5.10
N ALA A 147 21.88 -2.63 -4.52
CA ALA A 147 21.25 -1.36 -4.19
C ALA A 147 21.86 -0.74 -2.93
N PRO A 148 22.11 0.59 -2.92
CA PRO A 148 22.66 1.25 -1.74
C PRO A 148 21.63 1.23 -0.59
N ASP A 149 22.14 1.03 0.62
CA ASP A 149 21.34 1.18 1.85
C ASP A 149 20.91 2.62 2.04
N LEU A 150 19.72 2.80 2.63
CA LEU A 150 19.32 4.11 3.12
C LEU A 150 20.23 4.49 4.30
N PRO A 151 20.75 5.72 4.36
CA PRO A 151 21.47 6.18 5.53
C PRO A 151 20.61 6.05 6.77
N ASP A 152 21.19 5.61 7.88
CA ASP A 152 20.51 5.64 9.17
C ASP A 152 20.37 7.10 9.65
N PHE A 153 19.19 7.67 9.47
CA PHE A 153 18.89 9.04 9.89
C PHE A 153 18.64 9.15 11.41
N SER A 154 18.61 8.03 12.15
CA SER A 154 18.45 8.01 13.62
C SER A 154 19.59 8.75 14.33
N ALA A 155 20.80 8.71 13.75
CA ALA A 155 21.97 9.39 14.30
C ALA A 155 21.99 10.91 14.03
N ALA A 156 21.22 11.41 13.05
CA ALA A 156 21.15 12.84 12.72
C ALA A 156 20.22 13.63 13.67
N ALA A 157 19.43 12.94 14.50
CA ALA A 157 18.59 13.57 15.53
C ALA A 157 19.39 13.99 16.77
N GLU A 158 20.65 13.59 16.91
CA GLU A 158 21.57 14.11 17.92
C GLU A 158 22.19 15.44 17.45
N THR A 159 21.34 16.43 17.17
CA THR A 159 21.79 17.80 17.35
C THR A 159 22.04 17.95 18.86
N PRO A 160 23.22 18.40 19.32
CA PRO A 160 23.44 18.62 20.75
C PRO A 160 22.47 19.69 21.22
N ALA A 161 21.35 19.25 21.80
CA ALA A 161 20.45 20.12 22.51
C ALA A 161 21.25 20.75 23.65
N GLN A 162 21.62 22.02 23.48
CA GLN A 162 21.98 22.87 24.61
C GLN A 162 20.81 22.79 25.59
N GLN A 163 20.99 21.99 26.64
CA GLN A 163 20.02 21.83 27.70
C GLN A 163 19.71 23.20 28.29
N PRO A 164 18.46 23.68 28.28
CA PRO A 164 18.08 24.75 29.18
C PRO A 164 18.20 24.21 30.61
N VAL A 165 19.07 24.82 31.40
CA VAL A 165 19.29 24.49 32.81
C VAL A 165 17.98 24.72 33.57
N LEU A 166 17.24 23.65 33.86
CA LEU A 166 16.17 23.63 34.85
C LEU A 166 16.77 23.35 36.24
N PRO A 167 16.33 24.05 37.30
CA PRO A 167 16.88 23.90 38.64
C PRO A 167 16.64 22.48 39.21
N PRO A 168 17.50 22.02 40.15
CA PRO A 168 17.61 20.62 40.52
C PRO A 168 16.33 20.10 41.19
N ARG A 169 15.73 19.06 40.60
CA ARG A 169 14.70 18.25 41.26
C ARG A 169 15.36 17.23 42.18
N LEU A 170 14.84 17.15 43.40
CA LEU A 170 15.25 16.25 44.48
C LEU A 170 15.18 14.75 44.05
N PRO A 171 16.01 13.87 44.64
CA PRO A 171 16.10 12.49 44.23
C PRO A 171 14.89 11.69 44.71
N VAL A 172 14.14 11.09 43.78
CA VAL A 172 13.19 10.03 44.11
C VAL A 172 13.86 8.69 43.81
N THR A 173 14.22 8.00 44.89
CA THR A 173 14.66 6.60 44.90
C THR A 173 13.45 5.67 44.77
N HIS A 174 13.45 4.76 43.78
CA HIS A 174 12.87 3.42 43.92
C HIS A 174 13.52 2.40 42.95
N PRO A 175 13.46 1.10 43.30
CA PRO A 175 14.53 0.10 43.11
C PRO A 175 14.37 -0.75 41.82
N PRO A 176 15.30 -1.68 41.50
CA PRO A 176 15.34 -2.37 40.21
C PRO A 176 14.49 -3.66 40.14
N HIS A 177 14.24 -4.08 38.88
CA HIS A 177 13.85 -5.40 38.33
C HIS A 177 12.36 -5.75 38.13
N PRO A 178 12.01 -6.69 37.19
CA PRO A 178 12.84 -7.57 36.32
C PRO A 178 12.46 -7.58 34.80
N ALA A 179 13.14 -8.43 34.04
CA ALA A 179 13.10 -8.67 32.57
C ALA A 179 11.71 -8.95 31.94
N PRO A 180 11.56 -8.76 30.60
CA PRO A 180 10.26 -8.90 29.94
C PRO A 180 9.91 -10.36 29.64
N ALA A 181 8.66 -10.73 29.95
CA ALA A 181 7.99 -11.91 29.40
C ALA A 181 7.15 -11.50 28.19
N VAL A 182 7.21 -12.35 27.16
CA VAL A 182 6.56 -12.29 25.85
C VAL A 182 5.04 -12.06 25.95
N ALA A 183 4.51 -11.11 25.18
CA ALA A 183 3.19 -11.21 24.53
C ALA A 183 2.98 -10.07 23.52
N ASP A 184 2.72 -10.46 22.26
CA ASP A 184 2.18 -9.65 21.18
C ASP A 184 1.01 -8.76 21.63
N ARG A 185 1.20 -7.45 21.59
CA ARG A 185 0.13 -6.47 21.34
C ARG A 185 0.73 -5.35 20.52
N HIS A 186 0.25 -5.19 19.28
CA HIS A 186 0.50 -3.98 18.51
C HIS A 186 0.22 -2.75 19.39
N PRO A 187 1.13 -1.77 19.47
CA PRO A 187 0.90 -0.58 20.26
C PRO A 187 -0.33 0.14 19.70
N VAL A 188 -1.32 0.39 20.55
CA VAL A 188 -2.43 1.28 20.23
C VAL A 188 -1.81 2.65 19.96
N PRO A 189 -2.04 3.27 18.78
CA PRO A 189 -1.56 4.61 18.55
C PRO A 189 -2.20 5.54 19.60
N GLU A 190 -1.35 6.17 20.41
CA GLU A 190 -1.74 7.08 21.48
C GLU A 190 -2.49 8.30 20.91
N VAL A 191 -2.15 8.67 19.66
CA VAL A 191 -2.72 9.76 18.88
C VAL A 191 -3.05 9.29 17.47
N VAL A 192 -4.24 9.63 16.99
CA VAL A 192 -4.76 9.36 15.65
C VAL A 192 -4.93 10.68 14.91
N THR A 193 -4.24 10.82 13.78
CA THR A 193 -4.23 12.06 12.99
C THR A 193 -4.98 11.86 11.69
N LEU A 194 -5.89 12.78 11.38
CA LEU A 194 -6.44 12.98 10.03
C LEU A 194 -5.73 14.15 9.38
N VAL A 195 -4.98 13.88 8.32
CA VAL A 195 -4.31 14.91 7.52
C VAL A 195 -5.10 15.10 6.23
N LEU A 196 -5.53 16.32 5.97
CA LEU A 196 -6.22 16.71 4.75
C LEU A 196 -5.27 17.52 3.86
N GLN A 197 -5.30 17.24 2.55
CA GLN A 197 -4.51 17.95 1.55
C GLN A 197 -5.43 18.49 0.46
N ARG A 198 -5.14 19.70 -0.02
CA ARG A 198 -5.85 20.28 -1.16
C ARG A 198 -5.08 19.98 -2.44
N ARG A 199 -5.73 19.32 -3.40
CA ARG A 199 -5.17 19.02 -4.73
C ARG A 199 -6.22 19.38 -5.78
N GLU A 200 -5.83 20.16 -6.79
CA GLU A 200 -6.69 20.52 -7.93
C GLU A 200 -8.07 21.10 -7.55
N GLY A 201 -8.13 21.85 -6.44
CA GLY A 201 -9.37 22.46 -5.95
C GLY A 201 -10.24 21.56 -5.07
N ALA A 202 -9.94 20.27 -4.97
CA ALA A 202 -10.61 19.30 -4.10
C ALA A 202 -9.76 18.94 -2.86
N VAL A 203 -10.38 18.33 -1.84
CA VAL A 203 -9.72 17.94 -0.59
C VAL A 203 -9.62 16.42 -0.51
N PHE A 204 -8.44 15.92 -0.20
CA PHE A 204 -8.11 14.50 -0.10
C PHE A 204 -7.56 14.20 1.29
N VAL A 205 -7.70 12.96 1.74
CA VAL A 205 -6.94 12.46 2.89
C VAL A 205 -5.51 12.20 2.45
N ASP A 206 -4.53 12.55 3.28
CA ASP A 206 -3.18 12.01 3.10
C ASP A 206 -3.12 10.62 3.73
N GLY A 207 -3.27 9.58 2.90
CA GLY A 207 -3.24 8.19 3.33
C GLY A 207 -1.91 7.76 3.97
N SER A 208 -0.80 8.44 3.66
CA SER A 208 0.53 8.14 4.22
C SER A 208 0.60 8.61 5.67
N SER A 209 0.07 9.80 5.94
CA SER A 209 0.09 10.44 7.26
C SER A 209 -1.11 10.04 8.13
N SER A 210 -2.18 9.50 7.52
CA SER A 210 -3.42 9.08 8.19
C SER A 210 -3.54 7.56 8.34
N GLY A 211 -2.47 6.79 8.09
CA GLY A 211 -2.46 5.32 8.21
C GLY A 211 -3.01 4.77 9.54
N PRO A 212 -2.65 5.33 10.71
CA PRO A 212 -3.21 4.90 12.00
C PRO A 212 -4.72 5.10 12.12
N LEU A 213 -5.29 6.10 11.43
CA LEU A 213 -6.74 6.37 11.44
C LEU A 213 -7.51 5.25 10.76
N MET A 214 -7.01 4.71 9.65
CA MET A 214 -7.68 3.63 8.93
C MET A 214 -7.73 2.34 9.77
N ALA A 215 -6.63 2.01 10.45
CA ALA A 215 -6.57 0.89 11.37
C ALA A 215 -7.55 1.06 12.54
N GLU A 216 -7.67 2.28 13.08
CA GLU A 216 -8.55 2.56 14.22
C GLU A 216 -10.04 2.55 13.84
N ILE A 217 -10.39 3.07 12.66
CA ILE A 217 -11.75 2.99 12.10
C ILE A 217 -12.18 1.53 11.94
N HIS A 218 -11.29 0.67 11.45
CA HIS A 218 -11.55 -0.76 11.31
C HIS A 218 -11.69 -1.45 12.68
N ARG A 219 -10.76 -1.17 13.60
CA ARG A 219 -10.75 -1.74 14.97
C ARG A 219 -12.02 -1.40 15.75
N LEU A 220 -12.53 -0.18 15.61
CA LEU A 220 -13.72 0.31 16.30
C LEU A 220 -15.03 0.07 15.54
N GLY A 221 -14.97 -0.51 14.34
CA GLY A 221 -16.16 -0.76 13.51
C GLY A 221 -16.87 0.53 13.08
N LEU A 222 -16.16 1.65 12.96
CA LEU A 222 -16.75 2.96 12.63
C LEU A 222 -17.11 3.12 11.15
N GLY A 223 -16.69 2.18 10.30
CA GLY A 223 -16.87 2.22 8.85
C GLY A 223 -18.31 2.52 8.40
N PRO A 224 -19.33 1.75 8.82
CA PRO A 224 -20.71 1.98 8.40
C PRO A 224 -21.24 3.37 8.78
N ALA A 225 -21.00 3.82 10.01
CA ALA A 225 -21.44 5.15 10.47
C ALA A 225 -20.70 6.28 9.75
N LEU A 226 -19.41 6.10 9.46
CA LEU A 226 -18.62 7.08 8.71
C LEU A 226 -19.09 7.19 7.25
N VAL A 227 -19.53 6.08 6.64
CA VAL A 227 -20.15 6.06 5.31
C VAL A 227 -21.42 6.90 5.30
N ASP A 228 -22.28 6.76 6.31
CA ASP A 228 -23.52 7.53 6.43
C ASP A 228 -23.24 9.03 6.60
N VAL A 229 -22.26 9.39 7.44
CA VAL A 229 -21.85 10.78 7.67
C VAL A 229 -21.30 11.43 6.40
N LEU A 230 -20.47 10.69 5.66
CA LEU A 230 -19.88 11.14 4.39
C LEU A 230 -20.88 11.09 3.22
N GLY A 231 -22.01 10.41 3.37
CA GLY A 231 -23.01 10.25 2.32
C GLY A 231 -22.47 9.52 1.08
N VAL A 232 -21.45 8.67 1.26
CA VAL A 232 -20.77 7.96 0.17
C VAL A 232 -21.24 6.52 0.09
N ARG A 233 -20.88 5.83 -0.98
CA ARG A 233 -21.08 4.37 -1.04
C ARG A 233 -20.07 3.69 -0.12
N PRO A 234 -20.41 2.59 0.58
CA PRO A 234 -19.48 1.87 1.44
C PRO A 234 -18.16 1.50 0.75
N ALA A 235 -18.23 1.15 -0.54
CA ALA A 235 -17.07 0.80 -1.35
C ALA A 235 -16.08 1.96 -1.59
N LEU A 236 -16.51 3.21 -1.44
CA LEU A 236 -15.67 4.40 -1.65
C LEU A 236 -14.95 4.85 -0.38
N LEU A 237 -15.41 4.41 0.80
CA LEU A 237 -14.81 4.83 2.06
C LEU A 237 -13.30 4.52 2.14
N PRO A 238 -12.82 3.33 1.75
CA PRO A 238 -11.39 3.03 1.79
C PRO A 238 -10.58 3.88 0.79
N MET A 239 -11.14 4.14 -0.40
CA MET A 239 -10.51 5.01 -1.40
C MET A 239 -10.39 6.46 -0.93
N LEU A 240 -11.41 6.97 -0.25
CA LEU A 240 -11.40 8.29 0.37
C LEU A 240 -10.34 8.37 1.48
N LEU A 241 -10.29 7.36 2.36
CA LEU A 241 -9.35 7.32 3.49
C LEU A 241 -7.89 7.09 3.07
N ALA A 242 -7.66 6.38 1.97
CA ALA A 242 -6.34 6.21 1.38
C ALA A 242 -5.91 7.42 0.52
N GLY A 243 -6.82 8.38 0.27
CA GLY A 243 -6.50 9.62 -0.43
C GLY A 243 -6.59 9.58 -1.95
N HIS A 244 -7.23 8.54 -2.50
CA HIS A 244 -7.42 8.39 -3.94
C HIS A 244 -8.63 9.18 -4.45
N ASP A 245 -9.68 9.28 -3.62
CA ASP A 245 -10.88 10.05 -3.95
C ASP A 245 -11.01 11.33 -3.10
N PRO A 246 -11.61 12.40 -3.65
CA PRO A 246 -11.84 13.63 -2.92
C PRO A 246 -13.01 13.48 -1.94
N ILE A 247 -12.85 14.04 -0.74
CA ILE A 247 -13.93 14.19 0.22
C ILE A 247 -14.85 15.34 -0.22
N PRO A 248 -16.18 15.13 -0.25
CA PRO A 248 -17.14 16.22 -0.48
C PRO A 248 -16.94 17.33 0.56
N LEU A 249 -16.74 18.57 0.10
CA LEU A 249 -16.39 19.69 0.98
C LEU A 249 -17.42 19.94 2.09
N ASP A 250 -18.70 19.76 1.79
CA ASP A 250 -19.82 19.89 2.73
C ASP A 250 -19.85 18.79 3.80
N ARG A 251 -19.08 17.71 3.60
CA ARG A 251 -19.04 16.52 4.47
C ARG A 251 -17.78 16.42 5.32
N ILE A 252 -16.80 17.28 5.10
CA ILE A 252 -15.56 17.31 5.89
C ILE A 252 -15.85 17.62 7.36
N ASP A 253 -16.52 18.73 7.64
CA ASP A 253 -16.79 19.14 9.03
C ASP A 253 -17.66 18.12 9.80
N PRO A 254 -18.74 17.56 9.23
CA PRO A 254 -19.49 16.45 9.82
C PRO A 254 -18.63 15.20 10.11
N ALA A 255 -17.78 14.80 9.17
CA ALA A 255 -16.93 13.61 9.34
C ALA A 255 -15.87 13.82 10.43
N VAL A 256 -15.29 15.01 10.50
CA VAL A 256 -14.34 15.39 11.57
C VAL A 256 -15.04 15.40 12.93
N ALA A 257 -16.25 15.95 13.03
CA ALA A 257 -17.01 15.97 14.27
C ALA A 257 -17.32 14.55 14.76
N PHE A 258 -17.78 13.67 13.84
CA PHE A 258 -18.02 12.26 14.13
C PHE A 258 -16.77 11.53 14.61
N LEU A 259 -15.64 11.68 13.90
CA LEU A 259 -14.38 11.02 14.28
C LEU A 259 -13.84 11.54 15.61
N ARG A 260 -13.99 12.84 15.89
CA ARG A 260 -13.59 13.43 17.17
C ARG A 260 -14.43 12.90 18.34
N ASP A 261 -15.73 12.75 18.15
CA ASP A 261 -16.64 12.18 19.15
C ASP A 261 -16.33 10.69 19.39
N ALA A 262 -16.13 9.92 18.32
CA ALA A 262 -15.87 8.48 18.40
C ALA A 262 -14.47 8.12 18.96
N LEU A 263 -13.45 8.93 18.67
CA LEU A 263 -12.06 8.67 19.07
C LEU A 263 -11.66 9.40 20.36
N GLY A 264 -12.40 10.45 20.72
CA GLY A 264 -12.13 11.34 21.85
C GLY A 264 -11.24 12.53 21.48
N GLU A 265 -11.56 13.70 22.05
CA GLU A 265 -10.87 14.97 21.74
C GLU A 265 -9.36 14.95 22.00
N GLN A 266 -8.91 14.16 22.96
CA GLN A 266 -7.49 14.06 23.32
C GLN A 266 -6.69 13.14 22.39
N ARG A 267 -7.37 12.30 21.60
CA ARG A 267 -6.74 11.30 20.72
C ARG A 267 -6.85 11.65 19.25
N PHE A 268 -7.79 12.51 18.86
CA PHE A 268 -8.01 12.85 17.46
C PHE A 268 -7.45 14.23 17.10
N HIS A 269 -6.47 14.25 16.19
CA HIS A 269 -5.89 15.48 15.66
C HIS A 269 -6.28 15.67 14.20
N LEU A 270 -6.70 16.89 13.86
CA LEU A 270 -6.97 17.29 12.48
C LEU A 270 -5.88 18.24 11.99
N VAL A 271 -5.28 17.93 10.85
CA VAL A 271 -4.41 18.84 10.10
C VAL A 271 -5.16 19.24 8.83
N ARG A 272 -5.52 20.53 8.71
CA ARG A 272 -6.16 21.09 7.51
C ARG A 272 -5.10 21.65 6.56
N PRO A 273 -5.37 21.65 5.23
CA PRO A 273 -4.52 22.32 4.25
C PRO A 273 -4.55 23.85 4.38
#